data_AF-A0A8T3QCM2-F1
#
_entry.id   AF-A0A8T3QCM2-F1
#
_cell.length_a   1.000
_cell.length_b   1.000
_cell.length_c   1.000
_cell.angle_alpha   90.00
_cell.angle_beta   90.00
_cell.angle_gamma   90.00
#
_symmetry.space_group_name_H-M   'P 1'
#
loop_
_entity.id
_entity.type
_entity.pdbx_description
1 polymer ?
#
loop_
_entity_poly.entity_id
_entity_poly.type
_entity_poly.pdbx_seq_one_letter_code
_entity_poly.pdbx_strand_id
1 'polypeptide(L)'
;MLDPFSFHVATALIFIAFGLGIAFIAWSFRNQGEGVKLVRVTGYIIAILAVLGYLCTLYYGVKYWSEGYYKTPTAYYSTQLRHGDK
;
A
#
# COMPACT_ATOMS: atom_id res chain seq x y z
N MET A 1 12.54 3.63 7.50
CA MET A 1 11.62 3.64 8.66
C MET A 1 10.32 4.25 8.15
N LEU A 2 9.25 3.47 8.03
CA LEU A 2 7.94 4.01 7.64
C LEU A 2 7.26 4.48 8.93
N ASP A 3 7.13 5.79 9.10
CA ASP A 3 6.41 6.35 10.25
C ASP A 3 4.96 5.84 10.29
N PRO A 4 4.33 5.72 11.47
CA PRO A 4 2.94 5.30 11.59
C PRO A 4 1.99 6.15 10.73
N PHE A 5 2.29 7.45 10.60
CA PHE A 5 1.58 8.35 9.71
C PHE A 5 1.66 7.92 8.24
N SER A 6 2.87 7.62 7.74
CA SER A 6 3.08 7.15 6.36
C SER A 6 2.38 5.81 6.09
N PHE A 7 2.28 4.94 7.10
CA PHE A 7 1.53 3.69 6.99
C PHE A 7 0.03 3.92 6.78
N HIS A 8 -0.57 4.82 7.56
CA HIS A 8 -1.98 5.17 7.41
C HIS A 8 -2.26 5.86 6.06
N VAL A 9 -1.40 6.79 5.63
CA VAL A 9 -1.52 7.47 4.34
C VAL A 9 -1.39 6.48 3.17
N ALA A 10 -0.40 5.58 3.21
CA ALA A 10 -0.24 4.55 2.19
C ALA A 10 -1.47 3.64 2.10
N THR A 11 -1.99 3.20 3.25
CA THR A 11 -3.19 2.37 3.32
C THR A 11 -4.40 3.10 2.71
N ALA A 12 -4.62 4.37 3.06
CA ALA A 12 -5.71 5.18 2.51
C ALA A 12 -5.59 5.35 0.98
N LEU A 13 -4.39 5.64 0.48
CA LEU A 13 -4.13 5.75 -0.96
C LEU A 13 -4.41 4.45 -1.71
N ILE A 14 -4.06 3.30 -1.13
CA ILE A 14 -4.35 1.98 -1.72
C ILE A 14 -5.86 1.77 -1.87
N PHE A 15 -6.66 2.11 -0.84
CA PHE A 15 -8.12 2.01 -0.91
C PHE A 15 -8.73 2.96 -1.94
N ILE A 16 -8.22 4.19 -2.04
CA ILE A 16 -8.65 5.16 -3.06
C ILE A 16 -8.34 4.63 -4.46
N ALA A 17 -7.11 4.15 -4.68
CA ALA A 17 -6.69 3.59 -5.96
C ALA A 17 -7.55 2.37 -6.35
N PHE A 18 -7.84 1.49 -5.38
CA PHE A 18 -8.71 0.35 -5.59
C PHE A 18 -10.14 0.77 -5.96
N GLY A 19 -10.72 1.73 -5.23
CA GLY A 19 -12.04 2.27 -5.51
C GLY A 19 -12.14 2.88 -6.91
N LEU A 20 -11.12 3.66 -7.32
CA LEU A 20 -11.03 4.21 -8.67
C LEU A 20 -10.88 3.12 -9.73
N GLY A 21 -10.08 2.08 -9.48
CA GLY A 21 -9.95 0.92 -10.37
C GLY A 21 -11.29 0.21 -10.62
N ILE A 22 -12.05 -0.05 -9.56
CA ILE A 22 -13.40 -0.64 -9.67
C ILE A 22 -14.37 0.32 -10.39
N ALA A 23 -14.31 1.61 -10.11
CA ALA A 23 -15.15 2.61 -10.79
C ALA A 23 -14.86 2.65 -12.29
N PHE A 24 -13.59 2.59 -12.72
CA PHE A 24 -13.21 2.50 -14.13
C PHE A 24 -13.69 1.21 -14.78
N ILE A 25 -13.60 0.07 -14.08
CA ILE A 25 -14.14 -1.21 -14.57
C ILE A 25 -15.66 -1.11 -14.74
N ALA A 26 -16.38 -0.65 -13.72
CA ALA A 26 -17.84 -0.49 -13.76
C ALA A 26 -18.29 0.47 -14.86
N TRP A 27 -17.57 1.58 -15.04
CA TRP A 27 -17.81 2.53 -16.13
C TRP A 27 -17.54 1.90 -17.50
N SER A 28 -16.48 1.09 -17.63
CA SER A 28 -16.17 0.39 -18.88
C SER A 28 -17.25 -0.62 -19.32
N PHE A 29 -18.06 -1.11 -18.38
CA PHE A 29 -19.19 -1.98 -18.73
C PHE A 29 -20.44 -1.21 -19.19
N ARG A 30 -20.57 0.06 -18.80
CA ARG A 30 -21.74 0.90 -19.11
C ARG A 30 -21.58 1.66 -20.43
N ASN A 31 -20.36 1.98 -20.82
CA ASN A 31 -20.06 2.65 -22.09
C ASN A 31 -19.47 1.67 -23.12
N GLN A 32 -19.85 1.81 -24.39
CA GLN A 32 -19.26 1.07 -25.52
C GLN A 32 -18.53 2.06 -26.44
N GLY A 33 -17.27 1.79 -26.77
CA GLY A 33 -16.41 2.63 -27.62
C GLY A 33 -14.97 2.11 -27.67
N GLU A 34 -14.16 2.55 -28.66
CA GLU A 34 -12.79 2.04 -28.87
C GLU A 34 -11.87 2.20 -27.64
N GLY A 35 -12.04 3.28 -26.87
CA GLY A 35 -11.25 3.54 -25.65
C GLY A 35 -11.62 2.67 -24.44
N VAL A 36 -12.75 1.97 -24.48
CA VAL A 36 -13.31 1.25 -23.33
C VAL A 36 -12.48 0.02 -22.97
N LYS A 37 -11.92 -0.68 -23.97
CA LYS A 37 -11.02 -1.82 -23.75
C LYS A 37 -9.78 -1.40 -22.96
N LEU A 38 -9.22 -0.24 -23.27
CA LEU A 38 -8.01 0.26 -22.62
C LEU A 38 -8.30 0.64 -21.15
N VAL A 39 -9.41 1.34 -20.91
CA VAL A 39 -9.87 1.69 -19.55
C VAL A 39 -10.12 0.44 -18.70
N ARG A 40 -10.69 -0.62 -19.30
CA ARG A 40 -10.93 -1.89 -18.60
C ARG A 40 -9.62 -2.58 -18.20
N VAL A 41 -8.64 -2.64 -19.10
CA VAL A 41 -7.31 -3.21 -18.81
C VAL A 41 -6.61 -2.41 -17.71
N THR A 42 -6.62 -1.08 -17.81
CA THR A 42 -6.05 -0.19 -16.78
C THR A 42 -6.73 -0.38 -15.43
N GLY A 43 -8.07 -0.49 -15.40
CA GLY A 43 -8.81 -0.76 -14.17
C GLY A 43 -8.40 -2.08 -13.50
N TYR A 44 -8.22 -3.16 -14.28
CA TYR A 44 -7.73 -4.43 -13.75
C TYR A 44 -6.29 -4.33 -13.22
N ILE A 45 -5.40 -3.65 -13.94
CA ILE A 45 -4.00 -3.44 -13.49
C ILE A 45 -3.98 -2.70 -12.16
N ILE A 46 -4.73 -1.60 -12.04
CA ILE A 46 -4.83 -0.81 -10.81
C ILE A 46 -5.38 -1.66 -9.66
N ALA A 47 -6.43 -2.45 -9.91
CA ALA A 47 -7.02 -3.31 -8.89
C ALA A 47 -6.02 -4.37 -8.37
N ILE A 48 -5.29 -5.03 -9.29
CA ILE A 48 -4.28 -6.04 -8.92
C ILE A 48 -3.13 -5.40 -8.12
N LEU A 49 -2.60 -4.27 -8.59
CA LEU A 49 -1.52 -3.56 -7.90
C LEU A 49 -1.96 -3.06 -6.52
N ALA A 50 -3.19 -2.58 -6.37
CA ALA A 50 -3.72 -2.16 -5.09
C ALA A 50 -3.87 -3.34 -4.10
N VAL A 51 -4.37 -4.49 -4.55
CA VAL A 51 -4.44 -5.71 -3.71
C VAL A 51 -3.05 -6.17 -3.29
N LEU A 52 -2.10 -6.21 -4.22
CA LEU A 52 -0.73 -6.61 -3.93
C LEU A 52 -0.06 -5.63 -2.96
N GLY A 53 -0.25 -4.32 -3.16
CA GLY A 53 0.21 -3.27 -2.27
C GLY A 53 -0.38 -3.41 -0.86
N TYR A 54 -1.69 -3.68 -0.76
CA TYR A 54 -2.35 -3.90 0.52
C TYR A 54 -1.78 -5.12 1.27
N LEU A 55 -1.55 -6.23 0.58
CA LEU A 55 -0.94 -7.43 1.16
C LEU A 55 0.48 -7.15 1.67
N CYS A 56 1.27 -6.41 0.89
CA CYS A 56 2.61 -5.97 1.32
C CYS A 56 2.52 -5.10 2.59
N THR A 57 1.66 -4.08 2.58
CA THR A 57 1.46 -3.19 3.72
C THR A 57 1.01 -3.96 4.96
N LEU A 58 0.06 -4.90 4.82
CA LEU A 58 -0.39 -5.76 5.92
C LEU A 58 0.74 -6.65 6.44
N TYR A 59 1.48 -7.32 5.57
CA TYR A 59 2.58 -8.21 5.98
C TYR A 59 3.62 -7.47 6.80
N TYR A 60 4.09 -6.31 6.32
CA TYR A 60 5.03 -5.48 7.06
C TYR A 60 4.41 -4.89 8.32
N GLY A 61 3.15 -4.45 8.28
CA GLY A 61 2.45 -3.94 9.45
C GLY A 61 2.35 -4.98 10.57
N VAL A 62 1.95 -6.22 10.25
CA VAL A 62 1.86 -7.34 11.18
C VAL A 62 3.23 -7.75 11.70
N LYS A 63 4.24 -7.79 10.82
CA LYS A 63 5.63 -8.11 11.21
C LYS A 63 6.19 -7.07 12.17
N TYR A 64 6.07 -5.78 11.87
CA TYR A 64 6.53 -4.72 12.77
C TYR A 64 5.71 -4.64 14.07
N TRP A 65 4.45 -5.05 14.03
CA TRP A 65 3.62 -5.23 15.22
C TRP A 65 4.12 -6.37 16.10
N SER A 66 4.40 -7.55 15.53
CA SER A 66 4.88 -8.70 16.28
C SER A 66 6.30 -8.52 16.82
N GLU A 67 7.17 -7.85 16.07
CA GLU A 67 8.54 -7.50 16.48
C GLU A 67 8.56 -6.34 17.50
N GLY A 68 7.42 -5.75 17.85
CA GLY A 68 7.31 -4.73 18.90
C GLY A 68 7.91 -3.36 18.53
N TYR A 69 8.23 -3.12 17.25
CA TYR A 69 8.82 -1.86 16.78
C TYR A 69 7.95 -0.63 17.09
N TYR A 70 6.62 -0.80 17.05
CA TYR A 70 5.68 0.26 17.40
C TYR A 70 5.63 0.58 18.90
N LYS A 71 6.17 -0.30 19.77
CA LYS A 71 6.15 -0.17 21.22
C LYS A 71 7.44 0.45 21.79
N THR A 72 8.57 0.30 21.10
CA THR A 72 9.88 0.84 21.52
C THR A 72 10.70 1.34 20.33
N PRO A 73 10.51 2.59 19.86
CA PRO A 73 11.39 3.20 18.87
C PRO A 73 12.85 3.34 19.37
N THR A 74 13.07 3.32 20.69
CA THR A 74 14.36 3.51 21.35
C THR A 74 15.34 2.33 21.18
N ALA A 75 14.84 1.10 21.02
CA ALA A 75 15.69 -0.08 20.86
C ALA A 75 16.50 -0.03 19.55
N TYR A 76 15.91 0.52 18.48
CA TYR A 76 16.58 0.59 17.18
C TYR A 76 17.65 1.69 17.12
N TYR A 77 17.39 2.87 17.68
CA TYR A 77 18.37 3.95 17.78
C TYR A 77 19.59 3.57 18.62
N SER A 78 19.39 2.87 19.74
CA SER A 78 20.50 2.41 20.60
C SER A 78 21.40 1.37 19.92
N THR A 79 20.87 0.56 19.01
CA THR A 79 21.64 -0.47 18.28
C THR A 79 22.42 0.13 17.12
N GLN A 80 21.88 1.14 16.43
CA GLN A 80 22.59 1.89 15.38
C GLN A 80 23.73 2.74 15.93
N LEU A 81 23.55 3.41 17.07
CA LEU A 81 24.62 4.17 17.73
C LEU A 81 25.79 3.26 18.18
N ARG A 82 25.49 2.05 18.67
CA ARG A 82 26.54 1.08 19.06
C ARG A 82 27.38 0.54 17.89
N HIS A 83 26.90 0.65 16.66
CA HIS A 83 27.60 0.20 15.46
C HIS A 83 28.25 1.34 14.67
N GLY A 84 27.97 2.61 15.00
CA GLY A 84 28.67 3.78 14.47
C GLY A 84 29.94 4.16 15.24
N ASP A 85 30.20 3.52 16.39
CA ASP A 85 31.39 3.69 17.23
C ASP A 85 32.46 2.60 16.99
N LYS A 86 32.58 2.08 15.76
CA LYS A 86 33.68 1.21 15.33
C LYS A 86 34.26 1.63 13.99
#